data_AF-A0A7S3W0F3-F1
#
_entry.id   AF-A0A7S3W0F3-F1
#
_cell.length_a   1.000
_cell.length_b   1.000
_cell.length_c   1.000
_cell.angle_alpha   90.00
_cell.angle_beta   90.00
_cell.angle_gamma   90.00
#
_symmetry.space_group_name_H-M   'P 1'
#
loop_
_entity.id
_entity.type
_entity.pdbx_description
1 polymer ?
#
loop_
_entity_poly.entity_id
_entity_poly.type
_entity_poly.pdbx_seq_one_letter_code
_entity_poly.pdbx_strand_id
1 'polypeptide(L)'
;WEPHGQRHPDGVPAVAPSRDDQCGIMPFTDFDGTGLVAWGYGPDGLKAASAAECCDKCRANKRCNVFSWCGEPLCFAPDIWNHSFGECWLKTTPDPNTPLVNMRGSYTAKYHKRHPTAPERVQWTAGVVRWNGPVGNGTWSSRAGW
;
A
#
# COMPACT_ATOMS: atom_id res chain seq x y z
N TRP A 1 -7.56 -4.61 -39.86
CA TRP A 1 -8.85 -4.31 -39.24
C TRP A 1 -8.51 -3.74 -37.87
N GLU A 2 -8.77 -2.45 -37.67
CA GLU A 2 -8.67 -1.77 -36.38
C GLU A 2 -10.02 -1.09 -36.14
N PRO A 3 -10.44 -0.93 -34.88
CA PRO A 3 -11.23 0.24 -34.53
C PRO A 3 -10.65 1.00 -33.33
N HIS A 4 -10.46 2.30 -33.57
CA HIS A 4 -10.55 3.46 -32.66
C HIS A 4 -11.45 3.19 -31.44
N GLY A 5 -11.20 3.62 -30.19
CA GLY A 5 -10.48 4.78 -29.67
C GLY A 5 -11.38 5.43 -28.60
N GLN A 6 -10.93 5.55 -27.35
CA GLN A 6 -11.55 6.39 -26.32
C GLN A 6 -10.47 6.87 -25.33
N ARG A 7 -10.18 8.17 -25.37
CA ARG A 7 -9.26 8.90 -24.47
C ARG A 7 -10.05 9.53 -23.31
N HIS A 8 -9.45 9.54 -22.12
CA HIS A 8 -9.82 10.42 -21.00
C HIS A 8 -9.29 11.86 -21.24
N PRO A 9 -9.92 12.90 -20.66
CA PRO A 9 -9.70 14.31 -21.02
C PRO A 9 -8.37 14.95 -20.54
N ASP A 10 -7.60 14.31 -19.66
CA ASP A 10 -6.44 14.97 -19.02
C ASP A 10 -5.07 14.56 -19.59
N GLY A 11 -5.01 13.84 -20.72
CA GLY A 11 -3.75 13.62 -21.46
C GLY A 11 -2.68 12.79 -20.75
N VAL A 12 -2.90 12.34 -19.52
CA VAL A 12 -2.04 11.35 -18.83
C VAL A 12 -2.52 9.96 -19.22
N PRO A 13 -1.66 9.09 -19.80
CA PRO A 13 -2.03 7.70 -20.01
C PRO A 13 -2.43 7.09 -18.67
N ALA A 14 -3.60 6.46 -18.59
CA ALA A 14 -3.88 5.54 -17.49
C ALA A 14 -2.80 4.45 -17.57
N VAL A 15 -1.85 4.46 -16.63
CA VAL A 15 -0.81 3.43 -16.58
C VAL A 15 -1.52 2.12 -16.30
N ALA A 16 -1.74 1.32 -17.34
CA ALA A 16 -2.20 -0.05 -17.17
C ALA A 16 -1.09 -0.78 -16.38
N PRO A 17 -1.42 -1.45 -15.26
CA PRO A 17 -0.41 -2.18 -14.50
C PRO A 17 0.20 -3.27 -15.39
N SER A 18 1.53 -3.35 -15.41
CA SER A 18 2.22 -4.40 -16.14
C SER A 18 1.81 -5.76 -15.55
N ARG A 19 1.52 -6.74 -16.42
CA ARG A 19 1.15 -8.10 -15.99
C ARG A 19 2.33 -8.89 -15.40
N ASP A 20 3.52 -8.30 -15.35
CA ASP A 20 4.71 -8.87 -14.69
C ASP A 20 4.79 -8.48 -13.21
N ASP A 21 3.96 -7.54 -12.74
CA ASP A 21 3.88 -7.16 -11.33
C ASP A 21 2.80 -7.97 -10.59
N GLN A 22 3.14 -9.18 -10.14
CA GLN A 22 2.26 -10.10 -9.37
C GLN A 22 1.78 -9.57 -8.00
N CYS A 23 2.01 -8.30 -7.75
CA CYS A 23 1.90 -7.65 -6.46
C CYS A 23 0.95 -6.45 -6.44
N GLY A 24 0.32 -6.10 -7.57
CA GLY A 24 -0.69 -5.04 -7.65
C GLY A 24 -0.26 -3.77 -6.89
N ILE A 25 0.92 -3.23 -7.20
CA ILE A 25 1.52 -2.16 -6.41
C ILE A 25 0.66 -0.89 -6.52
N MET A 26 0.34 -0.31 -5.38
CA MET A 26 -0.51 0.87 -5.22
C MET A 26 0.24 1.95 -4.43
N PRO A 27 0.63 3.07 -5.05
CA PRO A 27 1.15 4.21 -4.31
C PRO A 27 0.06 4.84 -3.44
N PHE A 28 0.48 5.65 -2.48
CA PHE A 28 -0.39 6.40 -1.57
C PHE A 28 -1.44 5.52 -0.88
N THR A 29 -1.02 4.32 -0.46
CA THR A 29 -1.90 3.31 0.12
C THR A 29 -1.16 2.58 1.25
N ASP A 30 -1.86 2.36 2.36
CA ASP A 30 -1.48 1.44 3.43
C ASP A 30 -2.62 0.45 3.66
N PHE A 31 -2.29 -0.84 3.74
CA PHE A 31 -3.24 -1.88 4.10
C PHE A 31 -3.14 -2.19 5.57
N ASP A 32 -4.27 -2.34 6.24
CA ASP A 32 -4.31 -2.56 7.68
C ASP A 32 -3.83 -3.97 8.07
N GLY A 33 -4.32 -4.96 7.31
CA GLY A 33 -4.16 -6.38 7.60
C GLY A 33 -4.88 -6.83 8.88
N THR A 34 -5.30 -8.09 8.95
CA THR A 34 -5.75 -8.73 10.20
C THR A 34 -4.59 -9.25 11.04
N GLY A 35 -3.35 -9.22 10.53
CA GLY A 35 -2.17 -9.59 11.28
C GLY A 35 -0.87 -9.11 10.63
N LEU A 36 0.09 -8.73 11.46
CA LEU A 36 1.46 -8.44 11.07
C LEU A 36 2.23 -9.77 10.94
N VAL A 37 2.91 -9.95 9.81
CA VAL A 37 3.73 -11.12 9.49
C VAL A 37 5.21 -10.83 9.73
N ALA A 38 5.63 -9.60 9.44
CA ALA A 38 6.95 -9.08 9.74
C ALA A 38 6.85 -7.57 9.99
N TRP A 39 7.64 -7.09 10.95
CA TRP A 39 7.75 -5.69 11.33
C TRP A 39 8.79 -5.00 10.46
N GLY A 40 8.51 -3.77 10.01
CA GLY A 40 9.46 -2.97 9.22
C GLY A 40 10.43 -2.15 10.06
N TYR A 41 10.09 -1.87 11.32
CA TYR A 41 10.87 -1.00 12.20
C TYR A 41 11.90 -1.73 13.07
N GLY A 42 12.83 -0.94 13.63
CA GLY A 42 13.83 -1.41 14.57
C GLY A 42 15.10 -1.96 13.91
N PRO A 43 16.10 -2.36 14.72
CA PRO A 43 17.37 -2.87 14.22
C PRO A 43 17.24 -4.16 13.39
N ASP A 44 16.27 -5.02 13.77
CA ASP A 44 15.97 -6.27 13.08
C ASP A 44 14.75 -6.15 12.14
N GLY A 45 14.30 -4.91 11.88
CA GLY A 45 13.15 -4.63 11.03
C GLY A 45 13.39 -5.05 9.59
N LEU A 46 12.37 -5.64 8.96
CA LEU A 46 12.47 -6.05 7.57
C LEU A 46 12.59 -4.80 6.68
N LYS A 47 13.72 -4.68 5.98
CA LYS A 47 13.98 -3.62 5.02
C LYS A 47 13.89 -4.11 3.58
N ALA A 48 13.52 -3.21 2.68
CA ALA A 48 13.51 -3.38 1.24
C ALA A 48 13.94 -2.06 0.56
N ALA A 49 14.75 -2.12 -0.48
CA ALA A 49 15.18 -0.95 -1.23
C ALA A 49 14.08 -0.38 -2.14
N SER A 50 13.03 -1.16 -2.41
CA SER A 50 11.89 -0.77 -3.24
C SER A 50 10.60 -1.51 -2.85
N ALA A 51 9.46 -0.99 -3.30
CA ALA A 51 8.18 -1.69 -3.19
C ALA A 51 8.20 -3.07 -3.89
N ALA A 52 8.93 -3.20 -5.01
CA ALA A 52 9.09 -4.46 -5.72
C ALA A 52 9.87 -5.50 -4.87
N GLU A 53 10.94 -5.07 -4.21
CA GLU A 53 11.68 -5.96 -3.31
C GLU A 53 10.85 -6.33 -2.06
N CYS A 54 10.02 -5.42 -1.55
CA CYS A 54 9.08 -5.74 -0.47
C CYS A 54 8.01 -6.75 -0.92
N CYS A 55 7.54 -6.63 -2.16
CA CYS A 55 6.67 -7.60 -2.82
C CYS A 55 7.32 -9.00 -2.88
N ASP A 56 8.59 -9.10 -3.29
CA ASP A 56 9.30 -10.40 -3.34
C ASP A 56 9.44 -11.04 -1.96
N LYS A 57 9.75 -10.23 -0.93
CA LYS A 57 9.79 -10.71 0.47
C LYS A 57 8.42 -11.20 0.93
N CYS A 58 7.34 -10.51 0.55
CA CYS A 58 5.98 -10.96 0.85
C CYS A 58 5.66 -12.28 0.14
N ARG A 59 5.99 -12.43 -1.16
CA ARG A 59 5.77 -13.66 -1.93
C ARG A 59 6.52 -14.87 -1.34
N ALA A 60 7.74 -14.65 -0.85
CA ALA A 60 8.55 -15.66 -0.19
C ALA A 60 7.98 -16.08 1.19
N ASN A 61 7.13 -15.27 1.81
CA ASN A 61 6.53 -15.55 3.10
C ASN A 61 5.14 -16.18 2.96
N LYS A 62 4.98 -17.43 3.39
CA LYS A 62 3.71 -18.18 3.26
C LYS A 62 2.51 -17.54 3.98
N ARG A 63 2.74 -16.66 4.96
CA ARG A 63 1.69 -15.96 5.73
C ARG A 63 1.33 -14.59 5.17
N CYS A 64 2.15 -14.03 4.27
CA CYS A 64 1.94 -12.72 3.70
C CYS A 64 1.06 -12.79 2.45
N ASN A 65 0.08 -11.90 2.36
CA ASN A 65 -0.71 -11.69 1.15
C ASN A 65 -0.92 -10.19 0.81
N VAL A 66 -0.50 -9.28 1.70
CA VAL A 66 -0.42 -7.83 1.46
C VAL A 66 0.82 -7.25 2.12
N PHE A 67 1.36 -6.15 1.58
CA PHE A 67 2.48 -5.44 2.18
C PHE A 67 2.32 -3.92 2.15
N SER A 68 3.13 -3.23 2.93
CA SER A 68 3.28 -1.78 2.89
C SER A 68 4.76 -1.42 3.01
N TRP A 69 5.22 -0.50 2.18
CA TRP A 69 6.62 -0.11 2.07
C TRP A 69 6.75 1.41 2.13
N CYS A 70 7.73 1.89 2.91
CA CYS A 70 8.05 3.31 2.98
C CYS A 70 9.13 3.67 1.97
N GLY A 71 8.73 4.39 0.91
CA GLY A 71 9.63 4.88 -0.13
C GLY A 71 10.14 6.31 0.06
N GLU A 72 9.65 6.97 1.10
CA GLU A 72 10.00 8.35 1.44
C GLU A 72 10.98 8.37 2.63
N PRO A 73 11.67 9.50 2.90
CA PRO A 73 12.49 9.64 4.10
C PRO A 73 11.73 9.38 5.40
N LEU A 74 10.44 9.73 5.42
CA LEU A 74 9.51 9.51 6.53
C LEU A 74 8.12 9.18 5.97
N CYS A 75 7.49 8.11 6.46
CA CYS A 75 6.10 7.79 6.17
C CYS A 75 5.23 7.96 7.42
N PHE A 76 4.13 8.69 7.28
CA PHE A 76 3.20 8.90 8.38
C PHE A 76 2.39 7.62 8.68
N ALA A 77 2.28 7.28 9.96
CA ALA A 77 1.23 6.43 10.52
C ALA A 77 0.70 7.08 11.81
N PRO A 78 -0.57 6.84 12.21
CA PRO A 78 -1.16 7.38 13.43
C PRO A 78 -0.70 6.60 14.68
N ASP A 79 0.61 6.42 14.82
CA ASP A 79 1.25 5.81 15.99
C ASP A 79 2.44 6.66 16.48
N ILE A 80 3.19 6.14 17.46
CA ILE A 80 4.30 6.86 18.10
C ILE A 80 5.63 6.71 17.36
N TRP A 81 5.68 5.97 16.25
CA TRP A 81 6.92 5.60 15.57
C TRP A 81 7.17 6.44 14.32
N ASN A 82 8.44 6.78 14.10
CA ASN A 82 8.89 7.44 12.88
C ASN A 82 9.30 6.38 11.85
N HIS A 83 8.41 6.08 10.90
CA HIS A 83 8.69 5.10 9.86
C HIS A 83 9.65 5.66 8.81
N SER A 84 10.85 5.08 8.74
CA SER A 84 11.91 5.55 7.86
C SER A 84 11.93 4.84 6.50
N PHE A 85 12.67 5.43 5.55
CA PHE A 85 12.90 4.83 4.24
C PHE A 85 13.27 3.35 4.32
N GLY A 86 12.67 2.56 3.43
CA GLY A 86 12.95 1.15 3.26
C GLY A 86 12.23 0.22 4.23
N GLU A 87 11.47 0.72 5.20
CA GLU A 87 10.61 -0.13 6.04
C GLU A 87 9.65 -0.96 5.18
N CYS A 88 9.69 -2.29 5.35
CA CYS A 88 8.83 -3.23 4.65
C CYS A 88 7.98 -4.03 5.65
N TRP A 89 6.68 -3.79 5.61
CA TRP A 89 5.70 -4.38 6.51
C TRP A 89 4.94 -5.48 5.79
N LEU A 90 5.18 -6.73 6.19
CA LEU A 90 4.45 -7.87 5.66
C LEU A 90 3.20 -8.09 6.50
N LYS A 91 2.05 -8.22 5.85
CA LYS A 91 0.75 -8.32 6.52
C LYS A 91 -0.07 -9.46 5.91
N THR A 92 -1.08 -9.89 6.65
CA THR A 92 -2.10 -10.81 6.16
C THR A 92 -3.46 -10.11 6.17
N THR A 93 -4.26 -10.31 5.12
CA THR A 93 -5.66 -9.89 5.01
C THR A 93 -6.53 -11.12 4.73
N PRO A 94 -7.79 -11.19 5.19
CA PRO A 94 -8.65 -12.35 4.96
C PRO A 94 -8.91 -12.63 3.48
N ASP A 95 -9.15 -11.57 2.71
CA ASP A 95 -9.36 -11.63 1.26
C ASP A 95 -8.41 -10.64 0.55
N PRO A 96 -7.44 -11.12 -0.26
CA PRO A 96 -6.56 -10.25 -1.05
C PRO A 96 -7.32 -9.48 -2.15
N ASN A 97 -8.52 -9.89 -2.54
CA ASN A 97 -9.31 -9.22 -3.59
C ASN A 97 -10.03 -7.99 -3.03
N THR A 98 -10.32 -8.02 -1.73
CA THR A 98 -10.96 -6.93 -0.97
C THR A 98 -10.13 -6.57 0.27
N PRO A 99 -8.86 -6.14 0.08
CA PRO A 99 -7.96 -5.92 1.20
C PRO A 99 -8.49 -4.83 2.13
N LEU A 100 -8.20 -4.97 3.42
CA LEU A 100 -8.56 -3.98 4.42
C LEU A 100 -7.67 -2.74 4.27
N VAL A 101 -8.24 -1.64 3.80
CA VAL A 101 -7.54 -0.37 3.58
C VAL A 101 -7.45 0.38 4.90
N ASN A 102 -6.24 0.74 5.31
CA ASN A 102 -6.02 1.63 6.45
C ASN A 102 -6.03 3.09 5.98
N MET A 103 -5.23 3.40 4.96
CA MET A 103 -5.10 4.76 4.44
C MET A 103 -4.99 4.70 2.92
N ARG A 104 -5.63 5.64 2.22
CA ARG A 104 -5.50 5.75 0.76
C ARG A 104 -5.72 7.18 0.29
N GLY A 105 -4.85 7.65 -0.61
CA GLY A 105 -4.97 8.96 -1.23
C GLY A 105 -4.84 10.11 -0.22
N SER A 106 -5.54 11.20 -0.47
CA SER A 106 -5.51 12.38 0.39
C SER A 106 -6.32 12.16 1.67
N TYR A 107 -5.81 12.66 2.79
CA TYR A 107 -6.54 12.60 4.05
C TYR A 107 -7.70 13.62 4.06
N THR A 108 -8.78 13.27 4.76
CA THR A 108 -9.91 14.20 4.92
C THR A 108 -9.57 15.29 5.93
N ALA A 109 -10.25 16.44 5.85
CA ALA A 109 -10.12 17.50 6.87
C ALA A 109 -10.45 16.99 8.29
N LYS A 110 -11.38 16.03 8.42
CA LYS A 110 -11.68 15.38 9.70
C LYS A 110 -10.48 14.59 10.22
N TYR A 111 -9.76 13.89 9.34
CA TYR A 111 -8.56 13.15 9.70
C TYR A 111 -7.44 14.11 10.13
N HIS A 112 -7.19 15.20 9.40
CA HIS A 112 -6.22 16.23 9.80
C HIS A 112 -6.56 16.91 11.12
N LYS A 113 -7.85 17.10 11.43
CA LYS A 113 -8.25 17.62 12.75
C LYS A 113 -7.83 16.68 13.89
N ARG A 114 -7.82 15.37 13.66
CA ARG A 114 -7.40 14.35 14.63
C ARG A 114 -5.88 14.13 14.62
N HIS A 115 -5.27 14.22 13.44
CA HIS A 115 -3.85 14.00 13.18
C HIS A 115 -3.25 15.22 12.47
N PRO A 116 -2.95 16.31 13.19
CA PRO A 116 -2.49 17.56 12.57
C PRO A 116 -1.14 17.45 11.85
N THR A 117 -0.37 16.41 12.16
CA THR A 117 0.94 16.13 11.54
C THR A 117 0.83 15.21 10.33
N ALA A 118 -0.35 14.68 10.01
CA ALA A 118 -0.52 13.87 8.81
C ALA A 118 -0.26 14.72 7.56
N PRO A 119 0.50 14.21 6.58
CA PRO A 119 0.81 14.95 5.35
C PRO A 119 -0.46 15.17 4.50
N GLU A 120 -0.33 15.86 3.37
CA GLU A 120 -1.47 16.04 2.44
C GLU A 120 -2.02 14.71 1.91
N ARG A 121 -1.12 13.75 1.66
CA ARG A 121 -1.43 12.45 1.07
C ARG A 121 -0.63 11.34 1.74
N VAL A 122 -1.21 10.14 1.81
CA VAL A 122 -0.52 8.93 2.27
C VAL A 122 0.81 8.76 1.54
N GLN A 123 1.89 8.48 2.26
CA GLN A 123 3.24 8.31 1.70
C GLN A 123 3.60 6.84 1.42
N TRP A 124 2.90 5.91 2.07
CA TRP A 124 3.11 4.48 1.89
C TRP A 124 2.82 4.02 0.47
N THR A 125 3.58 3.02 0.02
CA THR A 125 3.24 2.21 -1.15
C THR A 125 2.88 0.81 -0.68
N ALA A 126 1.73 0.30 -1.09
CA ALA A 126 1.26 -1.03 -0.70
C ALA A 126 1.12 -1.95 -1.90
N GLY A 127 0.91 -3.24 -1.64
CA GLY A 127 0.60 -4.21 -2.68
C GLY A 127 -0.09 -5.45 -2.12
N VAL A 128 -0.73 -6.18 -3.03
CA VAL A 128 -1.41 -7.46 -2.77
C VAL A 128 -0.67 -8.53 -3.55
N VAL A 129 -0.14 -9.53 -2.86
CA VAL A 129 0.60 -10.61 -3.53
C VAL A 129 -0.31 -11.80 -3.84
N ARG A 130 0.03 -12.54 -4.91
CA ARG A 130 -0.73 -13.69 -5.43
C ARG A 130 -2.04 -13.31 -6.15
N TRP A 131 -2.01 -12.19 -6.87
CA TRP A 131 -3.15 -11.64 -7.57
C TRP A 131 -3.07 -11.80 -9.09
N ASN A 132 -4.19 -12.22 -9.72
CA ASN A 132 -4.34 -12.29 -11.18
C ASN A 132 -5.38 -11.29 -11.73
N GLY A 133 -5.58 -10.16 -11.03
CA GLY A 133 -6.27 -8.93 -11.52
C GLY A 133 -7.72 -8.84 -11.11
N PRO A 134 -8.45 -7.70 -11.05
CA PRO A 134 -8.13 -6.29 -10.72
C PRO A 134 -8.35 -5.93 -9.23
N VAL A 135 -7.36 -5.38 -8.51
CA VAL A 135 -7.52 -5.11 -7.07
C VAL A 135 -8.66 -4.11 -6.87
N GLY A 136 -9.69 -4.48 -6.11
CA GLY A 136 -10.82 -3.58 -5.86
C GLY A 136 -10.43 -2.34 -5.08
N ASN A 137 -11.40 -1.46 -4.81
CA ASN A 137 -11.17 -0.31 -3.92
C ASN A 137 -10.85 -0.71 -2.46
N GLY A 138 -10.92 -2.01 -2.14
CA GLY A 138 -10.77 -2.55 -0.80
C GLY A 138 -11.95 -2.18 0.10
N THR A 139 -11.91 -2.67 1.33
CA THR A 139 -12.86 -2.26 2.38
C THR A 139 -12.09 -1.44 3.40
N TRP A 140 -12.57 -0.25 3.75
CA TRP A 140 -11.95 0.55 4.81
C TRP A 140 -11.97 -0.22 6.13
N SER A 141 -10.81 -0.35 6.77
CA SER A 141 -10.70 -1.04 8.05
C SER A 141 -11.25 -0.17 9.17
N SER A 142 -11.54 -0.78 10.32
CA SER A 142 -11.93 -0.04 11.53
C SER A 142 -10.84 0.91 12.04
N ARG A 143 -9.58 0.69 11.64
CA ARG A 143 -8.42 1.54 11.97
C ARG A 143 -8.24 2.73 11.02
N ALA A 144 -8.95 2.76 9.88
CA ALA A 144 -8.87 3.88 8.94
C ALA A 144 -9.32 5.24 9.52
N GLY A 145 -10.12 5.22 10.60
CA GLY A 145 -10.53 6.42 11.33
C GLY A 145 -9.81 6.66 12.66
N TRP A 146 -8.86 5.79 13.02
CA TRP A 146 -8.04 5.93 14.23
C TRP A 146 -7.06 7.07 14.10
#